data_AF-A0AA50Q6I9-F1
#
_entry.id   AF-A0AA50Q6I9-F1
#
_cell.length_a   1.000
_cell.length_b   1.000
_cell.length_c   1.000
_cell.angle_alpha   90.00
_cell.angle_beta   90.00
_cell.angle_gamma   90.00
#
_symmetry.space_group_name_H-M   'P 1'
#
loop_
_entity.id
_entity.type
_entity.pdbx_description
1 polymer ?
#
loop_
_entity_poly.entity_id
_entity_poly.type
_entity_poly.pdbx_seq_one_letter_code
_entity_poly.pdbx_strand_id
1 'polypeptide(L)'
;MIEFNLGRLLAVVSFVFATLVSGQAMATCYRISTTTTDPANFYYVAPAYGKTAIWSGGYDANRGILNLPIINVTDESFQPNGTLLGSSVVPFSTYGQTGGYDPDQVLFRCDAADEHQLNEIYSVNADNAYGGMYEDGVAYGINKGYATYHRNVVLRVKNNATGQYFSRLWQYRPLRGLDRDAQGRILVKAKNFTDVTIELFQIGNIRGVTESIAYSYNQPAAYIAFGGPGLALPILRKGLTILVIIQAGMRIGLGISAYINSCIREGLEVVR
;
A
#
# COMPACT_ATOMS: atom_id res chain seq x y z
N MET A 1 73.48 1.97 -8.82
CA MET A 1 72.64 0.75 -8.85
C MET A 1 71.62 0.88 -7.73
N ILE A 2 70.35 1.13 -8.09
CA ILE A 2 69.23 1.12 -7.14
C ILE A 2 68.68 -0.30 -7.22
N GLU A 3 68.88 -1.11 -6.19
CA GLU A 3 68.25 -2.43 -6.09
C GLU A 3 66.75 -2.22 -5.83
N PHE A 4 65.95 -2.40 -6.89
CA PHE A 4 64.51 -2.47 -6.78
C PHE A 4 64.14 -3.80 -6.11
N ASN A 5 63.71 -3.72 -4.84
CA ASN A 5 63.29 -4.87 -4.05
C ASN A 5 61.96 -5.42 -4.59
N LEU A 6 62.06 -6.29 -5.59
CA LEU A 6 60.96 -6.87 -6.36
C LEU A 6 59.92 -7.58 -5.46
N GLY A 7 60.36 -8.12 -4.31
CA GLY A 7 59.49 -8.80 -3.33
C GLY A 7 58.53 -7.85 -2.58
N ARG A 8 58.93 -6.60 -2.33
CA ARG A 8 58.05 -5.59 -1.72
C ARG A 8 57.04 -5.03 -2.73
N LEU A 9 57.42 -4.94 -4.00
CA LEU A 9 56.52 -4.51 -5.07
C LEU A 9 55.39 -5.54 -5.30
N LEU A 10 55.73 -6.84 -5.31
CA LEU A 10 54.76 -7.93 -5.47
C LEU A 10 53.75 -8.04 -4.31
N ALA A 11 54.19 -7.78 -3.07
CA ALA A 11 53.31 -7.81 -1.89
C ALA A 11 52.33 -6.62 -1.86
N VAL A 12 52.78 -5.43 -2.26
CA VAL A 12 51.92 -4.23 -2.33
C VAL A 12 50.92 -4.34 -3.49
N VAL A 13 51.34 -4.89 -4.64
CA VAL A 13 50.43 -5.16 -5.77
C VAL A 13 49.37 -6.20 -5.40
N SER A 14 49.72 -7.23 -4.61
CA SER A 14 48.76 -8.25 -4.15
C SER A 14 47.75 -7.71 -3.14
N PHE A 15 48.15 -6.77 -2.28
CA PHE A 15 47.25 -6.15 -1.29
C PHE A 15 46.29 -5.14 -1.94
N VAL A 16 46.74 -4.41 -2.97
CA VAL A 16 45.90 -3.44 -3.71
C VAL A 16 44.92 -4.14 -4.65
N PHE A 17 45.30 -5.29 -5.23
CA PHE A 17 44.38 -6.07 -6.08
C PHE A 17 43.28 -6.79 -5.28
N ALA A 18 43.57 -7.17 -4.02
CA ALA A 18 42.57 -7.78 -3.14
C ALA A 18 41.48 -6.80 -2.64
N THR A 19 41.76 -5.50 -2.65
CA THR A 19 40.77 -4.47 -2.24
C THR A 19 39.89 -3.95 -3.38
N LEU A 20 40.16 -4.33 -4.63
CA LEU A 20 39.43 -3.81 -5.82
C LEU A 20 38.42 -4.80 -6.43
N VAL A 21 38.25 -5.98 -5.84
CA VAL A 21 37.22 -6.96 -6.25
C VAL A 21 36.30 -7.30 -5.07
N SER A 22 35.91 -6.29 -4.28
CA SER A 22 34.56 -6.33 -3.72
C SER A 22 33.61 -6.02 -4.87
N GLY A 23 33.32 -7.04 -5.69
CA GLY A 23 32.19 -6.97 -6.60
C GLY A 23 31.01 -6.51 -5.76
N GLN A 24 30.47 -5.34 -6.07
CA GLN A 24 29.22 -4.92 -5.46
C GLN A 24 28.23 -6.03 -5.80
N ALA A 25 27.95 -6.90 -4.85
CA ALA A 25 26.82 -7.80 -4.95
C ALA A 25 25.64 -6.86 -5.11
N MET A 26 25.17 -6.71 -6.34
CA MET A 26 23.95 -5.98 -6.62
C MET A 26 22.84 -6.85 -6.02
N ALA A 27 22.62 -6.61 -4.73
CA ALA A 27 21.46 -7.00 -3.96
C ALA A 27 20.22 -6.85 -4.85
N THR A 28 19.58 -7.98 -5.18
CA THR A 28 18.50 -8.04 -6.17
C THR A 28 17.33 -8.81 -5.59
N CYS A 29 16.27 -8.09 -5.26
CA CYS A 29 14.95 -8.67 -5.07
C CYS A 29 14.27 -8.84 -6.43
N TYR A 30 13.55 -9.95 -6.58
CA TYR A 30 12.87 -10.31 -7.81
C TYR A 30 11.38 -10.46 -7.56
N ARG A 31 10.60 -9.87 -8.46
CA ARG A 31 9.16 -10.01 -8.49
C ARG A 31 8.78 -11.42 -8.95
N ILE A 32 8.08 -12.18 -8.10
CA ILE A 32 7.60 -13.52 -8.41
C ILE A 32 6.16 -13.41 -8.91
N SER A 33 5.99 -13.35 -10.23
CA SER A 33 4.69 -13.18 -10.91
C SER A 33 4.51 -14.20 -12.03
N THR A 34 5.03 -15.40 -11.81
CA THR A 34 5.09 -16.51 -12.76
C THR A 34 4.69 -17.80 -12.05
N THR A 35 4.32 -18.82 -12.82
CA THR A 35 4.04 -20.18 -12.35
C THR A 35 5.05 -21.19 -12.89
N THR A 36 6.29 -20.73 -13.18
CA THR A 36 7.35 -21.61 -13.68
C THR A 36 7.59 -22.79 -12.74
N THR A 37 7.75 -23.98 -13.31
CA THR A 37 8.05 -25.22 -12.59
C THR A 37 9.51 -25.66 -12.74
N ASP A 38 10.29 -24.95 -13.56
CA ASP A 38 11.70 -25.24 -13.81
C ASP A 38 12.58 -24.74 -12.65
N PRO A 39 13.22 -25.65 -11.87
CA PRO A 39 14.07 -25.26 -10.75
C PRO A 39 15.31 -24.44 -11.13
N ALA A 40 15.73 -24.47 -12.40
CA ALA A 40 16.83 -23.66 -12.90
C ALA A 40 16.43 -22.20 -13.15
N ASN A 41 15.12 -21.91 -13.21
CA ASN A 41 14.62 -20.57 -13.45
C ASN A 41 14.81 -19.70 -12.21
N PHE A 42 15.35 -18.49 -12.40
CA PHE A 42 15.59 -17.56 -11.30
C PHE A 42 14.31 -17.22 -10.51
N TYR A 43 13.16 -17.16 -11.18
CA TYR A 43 11.85 -16.86 -10.60
C TYR A 43 11.13 -18.09 -9.99
N TYR A 44 11.77 -19.25 -10.00
CA TYR A 44 11.20 -20.47 -9.42
C TYR A 44 11.17 -20.40 -7.89
N VAL A 45 10.06 -20.86 -7.32
CA VAL A 45 9.89 -21.10 -5.89
C VAL A 45 9.38 -22.54 -5.74
N ALA A 46 10.09 -23.36 -4.96
CA ALA A 46 9.66 -24.74 -4.78
C ALA A 46 8.35 -24.79 -3.95
N PRO A 47 7.38 -25.65 -4.29
CA PRO A 47 6.09 -25.71 -3.60
C PRO A 47 6.16 -25.93 -2.08
N ALA A 48 7.24 -26.55 -1.60
CA ALA A 48 7.48 -26.75 -0.17
C ALA A 48 7.69 -25.43 0.61
N TYR A 49 8.08 -24.34 -0.05
CA TYR A 49 8.39 -23.06 0.58
C TYR A 49 7.33 -21.98 0.36
N GLY A 50 6.37 -22.19 -0.55
CA GLY A 50 5.29 -21.24 -0.79
C GLY A 50 4.56 -21.51 -2.11
N LYS A 51 3.57 -20.68 -2.39
CA LYS A 51 2.81 -20.73 -3.66
C LYS A 51 3.26 -19.63 -4.60
N THR A 52 3.03 -19.82 -5.89
CA THR A 52 3.26 -18.81 -6.92
C THR A 52 2.01 -18.64 -7.75
N ALA A 53 1.77 -17.41 -8.22
CA ALA A 53 0.68 -17.10 -9.13
C ALA A 53 1.07 -15.90 -10.00
N ILE A 54 0.37 -15.75 -11.11
CA ILE A 54 0.43 -14.53 -11.91
C ILE A 54 -0.37 -13.46 -11.17
N TRP A 55 0.23 -12.28 -11.00
CA TRP A 55 -0.43 -11.08 -10.49
C TRP A 55 0.04 -9.88 -11.29
N SER A 56 -0.73 -8.79 -11.28
CA SER A 56 -0.48 -7.61 -12.11
C SER A 56 0.22 -6.47 -11.38
N GLY A 57 0.22 -6.50 -10.05
CA GLY A 57 0.73 -5.42 -9.21
C GLY A 57 -0.19 -4.21 -9.15
N GLY A 58 0.26 -3.13 -8.52
CA GLY A 58 -0.53 -1.94 -8.30
C GLY A 58 -0.72 -1.11 -9.57
N TYR A 59 -1.97 -0.90 -9.96
CA TYR A 59 -2.45 0.13 -10.90
C TYR A 59 -3.83 0.61 -10.44
N ASP A 60 -4.27 1.81 -10.83
CA ASP A 60 -5.40 2.52 -10.22
C ASP A 60 -6.68 1.69 -9.99
N ALA A 61 -7.00 0.79 -10.91
CA ALA A 61 -8.18 -0.06 -10.81
C ALA A 61 -7.96 -1.40 -10.08
N ASN A 62 -6.72 -1.81 -9.79
CA ASN A 62 -6.42 -3.07 -9.09
C ASN A 62 -6.56 -2.90 -7.57
N ARG A 63 -7.61 -3.49 -7.03
CA ARG A 63 -7.97 -3.35 -5.62
C ARG A 63 -8.66 -4.59 -5.13
N GLY A 64 -8.41 -4.95 -3.87
CA GLY A 64 -9.25 -5.90 -3.18
C GLY A 64 -10.43 -5.24 -2.45
N ILE A 65 -11.21 -6.06 -1.78
CA ILE A 65 -12.40 -5.61 -1.04
C ILE A 65 -11.96 -5.15 0.36
N LEU A 66 -12.45 -3.99 0.81
CA LEU A 66 -12.12 -3.44 2.13
C LEU A 66 -13.08 -3.85 3.25
N ASN A 67 -14.10 -4.67 2.95
CA ASN A 67 -15.09 -5.14 3.92
C ASN A 67 -15.67 -4.04 4.82
N LEU A 68 -15.80 -2.82 4.27
CA LEU A 68 -16.39 -1.70 4.99
C LEU A 68 -17.89 -1.95 5.16
N PRO A 69 -18.47 -1.60 6.32
CA PRO A 69 -19.90 -1.68 6.51
C PRO A 69 -20.60 -0.71 5.56
N ILE A 70 -21.90 -0.95 5.35
CA ILE A 70 -22.75 0.07 4.76
C ILE A 70 -22.83 1.23 5.76
N ILE A 71 -22.37 2.42 5.36
CA ILE A 71 -22.46 3.62 6.22
C ILE A 71 -23.68 4.44 5.85
N ASN A 72 -24.20 5.23 6.78
CA ASN A 72 -25.21 6.25 6.48
C ASN A 72 -24.62 7.60 6.86
N VAL A 73 -24.66 8.55 5.92
CA VAL A 73 -24.31 9.95 6.18
C VAL A 73 -25.61 10.70 6.39
N THR A 74 -25.79 11.27 7.58
CA THR A 74 -27.03 11.95 7.97
C THR A 74 -26.75 13.40 8.36
N ASP A 75 -27.80 14.14 8.71
CA ASP A 75 -27.68 15.55 9.10
C ASP A 75 -26.78 15.71 10.33
N GLU A 76 -25.99 16.79 10.36
CA GLU A 76 -25.03 17.07 11.45
C GLU A 76 -25.70 17.22 12.82
N SER A 77 -27.01 17.53 12.87
CA SER A 77 -27.78 17.57 14.12
C SER A 77 -27.99 16.19 14.76
N PHE A 78 -28.00 15.11 13.97
CA PHE A 78 -28.15 13.73 14.45
C PHE A 78 -26.82 12.95 14.45
N GLN A 79 -25.91 13.32 13.55
CA GLN A 79 -24.60 12.70 13.40
C GLN A 79 -23.54 13.80 13.30
N PRO A 80 -23.06 14.32 14.44
CA PRO A 80 -22.14 15.44 14.47
C PRO A 80 -20.85 15.16 13.69
N ASN A 81 -20.27 16.21 13.09
CA ASN A 81 -18.95 16.11 12.47
C ASN A 81 -17.91 15.59 13.47
N GLY A 82 -17.04 14.69 13.01
CA GLY A 82 -16.15 13.91 13.87
C GLY A 82 -16.65 12.50 14.18
N THR A 83 -17.91 12.16 13.87
CA THR A 83 -18.48 10.83 14.14
C THR A 83 -17.83 9.75 13.28
N LEU A 84 -17.43 8.64 13.89
CA LEU A 84 -17.02 7.42 13.19
C LEU A 84 -18.25 6.77 12.55
N LEU A 85 -18.26 6.72 11.22
CA LEU A 85 -19.34 6.15 10.41
C LEU A 85 -19.22 4.64 10.25
N GLY A 86 -17.98 4.16 10.17
CA GLY A 86 -17.70 2.75 9.95
C GLY A 86 -16.22 2.48 9.99
N SER A 87 -15.88 1.23 10.31
CA SER A 87 -14.50 0.76 10.32
C SER A 87 -14.44 -0.71 9.92
N SER A 88 -13.31 -1.10 9.34
CA SER A 88 -12.98 -2.49 9.06
C SER A 88 -11.49 -2.74 9.30
N VAL A 89 -11.16 -3.98 9.65
CA VAL A 89 -9.80 -4.51 9.62
C VAL A 89 -9.70 -5.50 8.48
N VAL A 90 -8.74 -5.31 7.59
CA VAL A 90 -8.65 -6.10 6.36
C VAL A 90 -7.21 -6.57 6.18
N PRO A 91 -6.99 -7.87 5.95
CA PRO A 91 -5.66 -8.38 5.71
C PRO A 91 -5.19 -8.11 4.30
N PHE A 92 -3.88 -7.98 4.14
CA PHE A 92 -3.26 -7.73 2.84
C PHE A 92 -3.62 -8.77 1.78
N SER A 93 -3.77 -10.03 2.19
CA SER A 93 -4.25 -11.11 1.31
C SER A 93 -5.63 -10.83 0.71
N THR A 94 -6.45 -9.97 1.32
CA THR A 94 -7.79 -9.63 0.83
C THR A 94 -7.79 -8.34 0.03
N TYR A 95 -7.18 -7.26 0.54
CA TYR A 95 -7.21 -5.96 -0.14
C TYR A 95 -6.12 -5.79 -1.21
N GLY A 96 -5.15 -6.72 -1.25
CA GLY A 96 -3.92 -6.61 -2.01
C GLY A 96 -4.07 -6.51 -3.53
N GLN A 97 -5.09 -7.16 -4.06
CA GLN A 97 -5.43 -7.12 -5.47
C GLN A 97 -6.88 -7.55 -5.64
N THR A 98 -7.39 -7.39 -6.86
CA THR A 98 -8.67 -7.95 -7.26
C THR A 98 -8.66 -9.47 -7.05
N GLY A 99 -9.61 -9.99 -6.28
CA GLY A 99 -9.70 -11.42 -5.96
C GLY A 99 -8.79 -11.89 -4.81
N GLY A 100 -7.91 -11.02 -4.29
CA GLY A 100 -6.99 -11.33 -3.21
C GLY A 100 -5.76 -12.15 -3.62
N TYR A 101 -4.86 -12.35 -2.66
CA TYR A 101 -3.71 -13.24 -2.74
C TYR A 101 -3.93 -14.45 -1.83
N ASP A 102 -3.34 -15.59 -2.20
CA ASP A 102 -3.12 -16.64 -1.20
C ASP A 102 -2.10 -16.12 -0.15
N PRO A 103 -2.34 -16.28 1.16
CA PRO A 103 -1.43 -15.79 2.19
C PRO A 103 0.01 -16.32 2.06
N ASP A 104 0.19 -17.54 1.55
CA ASP A 104 1.50 -18.17 1.31
C ASP A 104 2.05 -17.94 -0.11
N GLN A 105 1.37 -17.12 -0.92
CA GLN A 105 1.89 -16.69 -2.21
C GLN A 105 3.15 -15.83 -2.02
N VAL A 106 4.25 -16.29 -2.60
CA VAL A 106 5.51 -15.53 -2.67
C VAL A 106 5.35 -14.43 -3.72
N LEU A 107 5.48 -13.18 -3.28
CA LEU A 107 5.39 -11.99 -4.14
C LEU A 107 6.77 -11.51 -4.56
N PHE A 108 7.75 -11.63 -3.65
CA PHE A 108 9.15 -11.31 -3.92
C PHE A 108 10.08 -12.37 -3.34
N ARG A 109 11.20 -12.54 -4.03
CA ARG A 109 12.31 -13.37 -3.58
C ARG A 109 13.59 -12.56 -3.64
N CYS A 110 14.31 -12.49 -2.53
CA CYS A 110 15.50 -11.65 -2.39
C CYS A 110 16.71 -12.46 -1.96
N ASP A 111 17.90 -11.92 -2.20
CA ASP A 111 19.13 -12.53 -1.71
C ASP A 111 19.22 -12.45 -0.19
N ALA A 112 19.95 -13.38 0.41
CA ALA A 112 20.13 -13.46 1.85
C ALA A 112 20.77 -12.20 2.45
N ALA A 113 21.62 -11.51 1.68
CA ALA A 113 22.30 -10.28 2.09
C ALA A 113 21.35 -9.07 2.23
N ASP A 114 20.12 -9.18 1.72
CA ASP A 114 19.18 -8.04 1.64
C ASP A 114 18.27 -7.92 2.85
N GLU A 115 18.37 -8.83 3.82
CA GLU A 115 17.46 -8.99 4.97
C GLU A 115 17.18 -7.70 5.75
N HIS A 116 18.09 -6.73 5.74
CA HIS A 116 17.96 -5.48 6.48
C HIS A 116 17.54 -4.29 5.60
N GLN A 117 17.31 -4.53 4.32
CA GLN A 117 16.92 -3.54 3.32
C GLN A 117 15.47 -3.72 2.85
N LEU A 118 14.78 -4.74 3.37
CA LEU A 118 13.42 -5.09 2.97
C LEU A 118 12.38 -4.32 3.80
N ASN A 119 11.51 -3.60 3.13
CA ASN A 119 10.52 -2.75 3.75
C ASN A 119 9.15 -2.92 3.10
N GLU A 120 8.12 -2.80 3.91
CA GLU A 120 6.82 -2.34 3.45
C GLU A 120 6.84 -0.81 3.43
N ILE A 121 6.48 -0.23 2.29
CA ILE A 121 6.39 1.21 2.08
C ILE A 121 4.91 1.57 1.91
N TYR A 122 4.44 2.61 2.59
CA TYR A 122 3.03 2.98 2.55
C TYR A 122 2.80 4.48 2.62
N SER A 123 1.74 4.96 1.96
CA SER A 123 1.30 6.36 1.95
C SER A 123 -0.14 6.49 1.48
N VAL A 124 -0.74 7.67 1.60
CA VAL A 124 -1.96 8.02 0.86
C VAL A 124 -1.65 8.41 -0.59
N ASN A 125 -2.68 8.53 -1.43
CA ASN A 125 -2.56 9.03 -2.80
C ASN A 125 -2.50 10.57 -2.83
N ALA A 126 -1.31 11.10 -2.51
CA ALA A 126 -1.10 12.50 -2.13
C ALA A 126 -1.24 13.53 -3.28
N ASP A 127 -1.29 13.09 -4.53
CA ASP A 127 -1.53 13.91 -5.73
C ASP A 127 -3.00 13.87 -6.20
N ASN A 128 -3.85 13.06 -5.54
CA ASN A 128 -5.25 12.94 -5.86
C ASN A 128 -6.16 13.67 -4.86
N ALA A 129 -7.02 14.56 -5.37
CA ALA A 129 -7.96 15.36 -4.56
C ALA A 129 -8.86 14.54 -3.63
N TYR A 130 -9.18 13.29 -3.99
CA TYR A 130 -10.09 12.40 -3.27
C TYR A 130 -9.40 11.10 -2.82
N GLY A 131 -8.07 11.10 -2.83
CA GLY A 131 -7.25 9.94 -2.51
C GLY A 131 -6.12 10.23 -1.51
N GLY A 132 -5.94 11.47 -1.07
CA GLY A 132 -4.88 11.79 -0.09
C GLY A 132 -4.28 13.19 -0.20
N MET A 133 -4.63 13.98 -1.22
CA MET A 133 -4.11 15.34 -1.37
C MET A 133 -4.54 16.27 -0.23
N TYR A 134 -5.79 16.15 0.24
CA TYR A 134 -6.37 17.03 1.23
C TYR A 134 -6.71 16.30 2.53
N GLU A 135 -6.16 16.77 3.66
CA GLU A 135 -6.36 16.23 5.02
C GLU A 135 -7.50 16.97 5.75
N ASP A 136 -8.70 16.98 5.18
CA ASP A 136 -9.85 17.78 5.67
C ASP A 136 -10.31 17.39 7.08
N GLY A 137 -10.03 16.16 7.51
CA GLY A 137 -10.43 15.67 8.83
C GLY A 137 -9.83 16.46 9.98
N VAL A 138 -8.69 17.14 9.77
CA VAL A 138 -7.99 17.91 10.81
C VAL A 138 -8.88 19.00 11.41
N ALA A 139 -9.69 19.68 10.59
CA ALA A 139 -10.62 20.70 11.06
C ALA A 139 -11.71 20.16 12.01
N TYR A 140 -11.89 18.84 12.05
CA TYR A 140 -12.90 18.13 12.85
C TYR A 140 -12.27 17.15 13.85
N GLY A 141 -10.97 17.33 14.18
CA GLY A 141 -10.27 16.49 15.16
C GLY A 141 -9.84 15.11 14.65
N ILE A 142 -9.98 14.85 13.34
CA ILE A 142 -9.61 13.58 12.71
C ILE A 142 -8.26 13.76 12.01
N ASN A 143 -7.18 13.68 12.80
CA ASN A 143 -5.82 13.67 12.25
C ASN A 143 -5.65 12.52 11.25
N LYS A 144 -5.00 12.78 10.11
CA LYS A 144 -4.84 11.83 8.99
C LYS A 144 -6.16 11.37 8.37
N GLY A 145 -7.23 12.16 8.53
CA GLY A 145 -8.47 12.01 7.78
C GLY A 145 -8.39 12.73 6.44
N TYR A 146 -8.35 11.98 5.34
CA TYR A 146 -8.21 12.50 3.99
C TYR A 146 -9.55 12.51 3.25
N ALA A 147 -9.74 13.54 2.41
CA ALA A 147 -10.94 13.70 1.61
C ALA A 147 -11.20 12.48 0.72
N THR A 148 -12.46 12.06 0.64
CA THR A 148 -12.91 10.99 -0.27
C THR A 148 -13.78 11.57 -1.38
N TYR A 149 -14.09 10.75 -2.38
CA TYR A 149 -15.00 11.16 -3.45
C TYR A 149 -16.45 11.31 -2.95
N HIS A 150 -16.77 10.64 -1.85
CA HIS A 150 -18.06 10.79 -1.19
C HIS A 150 -18.08 12.09 -0.39
N ARG A 151 -19.13 12.88 -0.61
CA ARG A 151 -19.29 14.16 0.09
C ARG A 151 -19.41 13.92 1.60
N ASN A 152 -18.87 14.83 2.39
CA ASN A 152 -18.94 14.83 3.86
C ASN A 152 -18.23 13.64 4.55
N VAL A 153 -17.41 12.89 3.83
CA VAL A 153 -16.72 11.70 4.38
C VAL A 153 -15.22 11.81 4.16
N VAL A 154 -14.47 11.66 5.25
CA VAL A 154 -13.03 11.43 5.21
C VAL A 154 -12.70 9.98 5.53
N LEU A 155 -11.60 9.51 4.96
CA LEU A 155 -11.04 8.19 5.21
C LEU A 155 -9.68 8.33 5.89
N ARG A 156 -9.44 7.46 6.87
CA ARG A 156 -8.14 7.27 7.49
C ARG A 156 -7.74 5.81 7.44
N VAL A 157 -6.47 5.54 7.15
CA VAL A 157 -5.89 4.19 7.07
C VAL A 157 -4.80 4.05 8.11
N LYS A 158 -4.83 2.97 8.89
CA LYS A 158 -3.81 2.61 9.86
C LYS A 158 -3.02 1.39 9.39
N ASN A 159 -1.69 1.47 9.49
CA ASN A 159 -0.82 0.32 9.41
C ASN A 159 -0.86 -0.39 10.77
N ASN A 160 -1.48 -1.57 10.85
CA ASN A 160 -1.69 -2.22 12.15
C ASN A 160 -0.41 -2.76 12.77
N ALA A 161 0.60 -3.05 11.95
CA ALA A 161 1.90 -3.48 12.46
C ALA A 161 2.72 -2.34 13.07
N THR A 162 2.67 -1.12 12.54
CA THR A 162 3.38 0.04 13.13
C THR A 162 2.53 0.85 14.09
N GLY A 163 1.21 0.68 14.06
CA GLY A 163 0.25 1.53 14.76
C GLY A 163 0.09 2.92 14.16
N GLN A 164 0.83 3.26 13.10
CA GLN A 164 0.83 4.59 12.49
C GLN A 164 -0.28 4.72 11.46
N TYR A 165 -0.89 5.90 11.40
CA TYR A 165 -1.75 6.26 10.29
C TYR A 165 -0.93 6.61 9.05
N PHE A 166 -1.51 6.33 7.89
CA PHE A 166 -0.94 6.65 6.60
C PHE A 166 -0.89 8.17 6.44
N SER A 167 0.14 8.65 5.77
CA SER A 167 0.36 10.07 5.52
C SER A 167 0.66 10.35 4.06
N ARG A 168 0.71 11.63 3.69
CA ARG A 168 1.14 12.07 2.36
C ARG A 168 2.61 11.75 2.05
N LEU A 169 3.41 11.53 3.09
CA LEU A 169 4.80 11.12 2.96
C LEU A 169 4.89 9.60 3.02
N TRP A 170 5.78 9.03 2.21
CA TRP A 170 6.10 7.61 2.28
C TRP A 170 6.66 7.26 3.65
N GLN A 171 6.03 6.29 4.29
CA GLN A 171 6.45 5.69 5.55
C GLN A 171 6.98 4.29 5.28
N TYR A 172 7.91 3.84 6.12
CA TYR A 172 8.65 2.59 5.93
C TYR A 172 8.52 1.73 7.17
N ARG A 173 8.15 0.46 6.98
CA ARG A 173 8.12 -0.58 8.00
C ARG A 173 9.09 -1.68 7.59
N PRO A 174 10.17 -1.94 8.35
CA PRO A 174 11.05 -3.05 8.07
C PRO A 174 10.31 -4.39 8.11
N LEU A 175 10.53 -5.24 7.11
CA LEU A 175 10.03 -6.61 7.10
C LEU A 175 11.07 -7.52 7.76
N ARG A 176 10.64 -8.29 8.77
CA ARG A 176 11.52 -9.11 9.62
C ARG A 176 10.93 -10.50 9.79
N GLY A 177 11.79 -11.48 10.13
CA GLY A 177 11.36 -12.86 10.40
C GLY A 177 10.74 -13.53 9.18
N LEU A 178 11.30 -13.27 8.00
CA LEU A 178 10.78 -13.78 6.73
C LEU A 178 11.26 -15.21 6.47
N ASP A 179 10.42 -15.98 5.79
CA ASP A 179 10.74 -17.35 5.41
C ASP A 179 11.93 -17.38 4.44
N ARG A 180 12.64 -18.51 4.40
CA ARG A 180 13.72 -18.77 3.45
C ARG A 180 13.47 -20.06 2.69
N ASP A 181 13.94 -20.11 1.46
CA ASP A 181 13.95 -21.35 0.68
C ASP A 181 15.20 -22.20 0.95
N ALA A 182 15.29 -23.35 0.26
CA ALA A 182 16.42 -24.28 0.33
C ALA A 182 17.77 -23.65 -0.07
N GLN A 183 17.76 -22.56 -0.84
CA GLN A 183 18.96 -21.84 -1.25
C GLN A 183 19.30 -20.68 -0.30
N GLY A 184 18.55 -20.53 0.80
CA GLY A 184 18.73 -19.46 1.78
C GLY A 184 18.19 -18.11 1.32
N ARG A 185 17.53 -18.03 0.16
CA ARG A 185 16.93 -16.79 -0.34
C ARG A 185 15.67 -16.45 0.43
N ILE A 186 15.47 -15.16 0.66
CA ILE A 186 14.38 -14.62 1.48
C ILE A 186 13.10 -14.61 0.65
N LEU A 187 12.00 -15.05 1.25
CA LEU A 187 10.69 -15.09 0.63
C LEU A 187 9.76 -14.05 1.28
N VAL A 188 9.33 -13.09 0.49
CA VAL A 188 8.32 -12.10 0.90
C VAL A 188 6.97 -12.57 0.39
N LYS A 189 6.15 -13.09 1.30
CA LYS A 189 4.81 -13.61 1.05
C LYS A 189 3.74 -12.56 1.30
N ALA A 190 2.55 -12.77 0.73
CA ALA A 190 1.41 -11.88 0.95
C ALA A 190 1.11 -11.66 2.45
N LYS A 191 1.19 -12.72 3.27
CA LYS A 191 0.99 -12.64 4.73
C LYS A 191 2.01 -11.79 5.49
N ASN A 192 3.13 -11.39 4.88
CA ASN A 192 4.15 -10.58 5.55
C ASN A 192 3.81 -9.08 5.53
N PHE A 193 2.89 -8.65 4.66
CA PHE A 193 2.39 -7.29 4.65
C PHE A 193 1.37 -7.07 5.76
N THR A 194 1.24 -5.82 6.21
CA THR A 194 0.37 -5.47 7.34
C THR A 194 -1.08 -5.72 6.98
N ASP A 195 -1.89 -6.03 7.98
CA ASP A 195 -3.32 -5.74 7.89
C ASP A 195 -3.52 -4.22 8.06
N VAL A 196 -4.60 -3.69 7.52
CA VAL A 196 -4.96 -2.27 7.69
C VAL A 196 -6.26 -2.12 8.43
N THR A 197 -6.33 -1.12 9.30
CA THR A 197 -7.61 -0.61 9.78
C THR A 197 -8.03 0.58 8.92
N ILE A 198 -9.23 0.51 8.37
CA ILE A 198 -9.87 1.59 7.63
C ILE A 198 -10.93 2.20 8.53
N GLU A 199 -10.99 3.53 8.57
CA GLU A 199 -11.99 4.28 9.32
C GLU A 199 -12.59 5.36 8.44
N LEU A 200 -13.91 5.50 8.50
CA LEU A 200 -14.68 6.50 7.80
C LEU A 200 -15.30 7.44 8.82
N PHE A 201 -15.16 8.75 8.61
CA PHE A 201 -15.71 9.74 9.52
C PHE A 201 -16.56 10.76 8.77
N GLN A 202 -17.60 11.24 9.44
CA GLN A 202 -18.37 12.38 8.97
C GLN A 202 -17.61 13.68 9.22
N ILE A 203 -17.59 14.53 8.22
CA ILE A 203 -17.12 15.91 8.28
C ILE A 203 -18.13 16.83 7.60
N GLY A 204 -17.95 18.13 7.75
CA GLY A 204 -18.83 19.09 7.09
C GLY A 204 -18.68 19.12 5.58
N ASN A 205 -19.54 19.91 4.94
CA ASN A 205 -19.61 20.03 3.49
C ASN A 205 -18.45 20.84 2.88
N ILE A 206 -17.34 20.15 2.66
CA ILE A 206 -16.10 20.72 2.11
C ILE A 206 -15.88 20.28 0.65
N ARG A 207 -15.67 18.97 0.44
CA ARG A 207 -15.34 18.37 -0.86
C ARG A 207 -16.03 17.02 -1.02
N GLY A 208 -15.98 16.51 -2.25
CA GLY A 208 -16.67 15.30 -2.69
C GLY A 208 -17.75 15.64 -3.71
N VAL A 209 -18.06 14.67 -4.57
CA VAL A 209 -18.94 14.89 -5.73
C VAL A 209 -20.27 14.16 -5.56
N THR A 210 -20.26 13.02 -4.89
CA THR A 210 -21.43 12.13 -4.85
C THR A 210 -21.95 11.91 -3.43
N GLU A 211 -23.27 11.73 -3.35
CA GLU A 211 -24.02 11.18 -2.22
C GLU A 211 -24.55 9.75 -2.52
N SER A 212 -23.98 9.12 -3.56
CA SER A 212 -24.42 7.83 -4.08
C SER A 212 -24.13 6.67 -3.12
N ILE A 213 -25.04 5.68 -3.17
CA ILE A 213 -24.95 4.37 -2.50
C ILE A 213 -23.65 3.63 -2.87
N ALA A 214 -23.08 3.87 -4.05
CA ALA A 214 -21.89 3.16 -4.54
C ALA A 214 -20.69 4.07 -4.75
N TYR A 215 -19.56 3.74 -4.12
CA TYR A 215 -18.29 4.42 -4.35
C TYR A 215 -17.66 3.97 -5.67
N SER A 216 -17.77 4.80 -6.72
CA SER A 216 -17.32 4.50 -8.09
C SER A 216 -16.01 5.17 -8.49
N TYR A 217 -15.32 5.86 -7.56
CA TYR A 217 -14.14 6.65 -7.89
C TYR A 217 -12.91 5.77 -8.15
N ASN A 218 -12.39 5.81 -9.38
CA ASN A 218 -11.33 4.93 -9.86
C ASN A 218 -9.92 5.47 -9.56
N GLN A 219 -9.66 5.82 -8.30
CA GLN A 219 -8.34 6.20 -7.81
C GLN A 219 -8.13 5.66 -6.39
N PRO A 220 -6.91 5.18 -6.06
CA PRO A 220 -6.54 4.76 -4.71
C PRO A 220 -6.75 5.86 -3.69
N ALA A 221 -7.14 5.45 -2.48
CA ALA A 221 -7.05 6.26 -1.27
C ALA A 221 -5.71 6.05 -0.54
N ALA A 222 -5.08 4.89 -0.73
CA ALA A 222 -3.77 4.61 -0.16
C ALA A 222 -3.00 3.55 -0.95
N TYR A 223 -1.70 3.49 -0.71
CA TYR A 223 -0.76 2.59 -1.33
C TYR A 223 -0.02 1.78 -0.29
N ILE A 224 0.22 0.50 -0.61
CA ILE A 224 1.27 -0.30 0.01
C ILE A 224 2.14 -0.87 -1.10
N ALA A 225 3.45 -0.79 -0.90
CA ALA A 225 4.47 -1.26 -1.82
C ALA A 225 5.55 -2.05 -1.06
N PHE A 226 6.30 -2.83 -1.81
CA PHE A 226 7.51 -3.46 -1.32
C PHE A 226 8.71 -2.62 -1.72
N GLY A 227 9.55 -2.29 -0.74
CA GLY A 227 10.86 -1.69 -0.94
C GLY A 227 11.93 -2.74 -0.72
N GLY A 228 12.76 -2.97 -1.73
CA GLY A 228 13.92 -3.84 -1.62
C GLY A 228 14.96 -3.50 -2.69
N PRO A 229 16.22 -3.91 -2.50
CA PRO A 229 17.28 -3.68 -3.48
C PRO A 229 16.92 -4.23 -4.87
N GLY A 230 17.39 -3.56 -5.92
CA GLY A 230 17.15 -3.97 -7.31
C GLY A 230 15.73 -3.71 -7.85
N LEU A 231 14.81 -3.20 -7.03
CA LEU A 231 13.46 -2.81 -7.45
C LEU A 231 13.32 -1.29 -7.53
N ALA A 232 12.57 -0.82 -8.53
CA ALA A 232 12.26 0.61 -8.64
C ALA A 232 11.34 1.02 -7.47
N LEU A 233 11.75 2.03 -6.70
CA LEU A 233 10.91 2.61 -5.66
C LEU A 233 9.74 3.41 -6.27
N PRO A 234 8.59 3.52 -5.59
CA PRO A 234 7.49 4.35 -6.04
C PRO A 234 7.92 5.82 -6.15
N ILE A 235 7.90 6.36 -7.36
CA ILE A 235 8.12 7.79 -7.61
C ILE A 235 6.75 8.45 -7.67
N LEU A 236 6.56 9.58 -6.96
CA LEU A 236 5.32 10.36 -6.87
C LEU A 236 4.72 10.85 -8.20
N ARG A 237 5.27 10.48 -9.37
CA ARG A 237 4.84 11.01 -10.68
C ARG A 237 4.36 10.00 -11.70
N LYS A 238 4.79 8.74 -11.69
CA LYS A 238 4.27 7.70 -12.59
C LYS A 238 4.57 6.34 -11.96
N GLY A 239 3.54 5.50 -11.87
CA GLY A 239 3.63 4.20 -11.20
C GLY A 239 4.83 3.38 -11.63
N LEU A 240 5.50 2.79 -10.64
CA LEU A 240 6.26 1.55 -10.80
C LEU A 240 6.53 0.93 -9.41
N THR A 241 6.44 -0.41 -9.37
CA THR A 241 6.54 -1.33 -8.20
C THR A 241 5.65 -1.00 -7.00
N ILE A 242 4.43 -0.55 -7.25
CA ILE A 242 3.38 -0.57 -6.23
C ILE A 242 2.87 -2.00 -6.11
N LEU A 243 2.79 -2.52 -4.89
CA LEU A 243 2.29 -3.87 -4.66
C LEU A 243 0.76 -3.88 -4.61
N VAL A 244 0.15 -2.83 -4.05
CA VAL A 244 -1.29 -2.75 -3.76
C VAL A 244 -1.80 -1.32 -3.74
N ILE A 245 -3.04 -1.17 -4.21
CA ILE A 245 -3.88 0.02 -4.10
C ILE A 245 -5.07 -0.28 -3.17
N ILE A 246 -5.19 0.52 -2.12
CA ILE A 246 -6.36 0.55 -1.23
C ILE A 246 -7.31 1.57 -1.82
N GLN A 247 -8.36 1.11 -2.51
CA GLN A 247 -9.46 1.98 -2.94
C GLN A 247 -10.61 1.85 -1.95
N ALA A 248 -11.21 2.97 -1.55
CA ALA A 248 -12.35 2.99 -0.64
C ALA A 248 -13.56 2.24 -1.23
N GLY A 249 -13.65 0.93 -1.05
CA GLY A 249 -14.82 0.14 -1.42
C GLY A 249 -15.93 0.39 -0.42
N MET A 250 -16.66 1.50 -0.55
CA MET A 250 -17.74 1.89 0.37
C MET A 250 -19.10 1.69 -0.30
N ARG A 251 -20.04 1.09 0.44
CA ARG A 251 -21.47 1.12 0.13
C ARG A 251 -22.16 1.99 1.17
N ILE A 252 -23.14 2.79 0.79
CA ILE A 252 -23.81 3.74 1.69
C ILE A 252 -25.32 3.49 1.67
N GLY A 253 -25.94 3.36 2.84
CA GLY A 253 -27.37 3.26 2.97
C GLY A 253 -27.97 4.66 2.97
N LEU A 254 -29.06 4.85 2.23
CA LEU A 254 -29.80 6.11 2.29
C LEU A 254 -30.51 6.19 3.64
N GLY A 255 -30.06 7.09 4.51
CA GLY A 255 -30.78 7.43 5.74
C GLY A 255 -32.07 8.19 5.41
N ILE A 256 -33.17 7.86 6.08
CA ILE A 256 -34.51 8.44 5.88
C ILE A 256 -34.50 9.99 5.96
N SER A 257 -33.58 10.58 6.72
CA SER A 257 -33.43 12.03 6.86
C SER A 257 -32.88 12.73 5.61
N ALA A 258 -32.05 12.07 4.78
CA ALA A 258 -31.50 12.64 3.55
C ALA A 258 -32.59 12.76 2.46
N TYR A 259 -33.55 11.83 2.46
CA TYR A 259 -34.71 11.85 1.55
C TYR A 259 -35.61 13.06 1.79
N ILE A 260 -35.79 13.47 3.05
CA ILE A 260 -36.66 14.59 3.41
C ILE A 260 -36.04 15.92 2.95
N ASN A 261 -34.74 16.12 3.13
CA ASN A 261 -34.06 17.36 2.72
C ASN A 261 -33.96 17.51 1.19
N SER A 262 -33.86 16.41 0.44
CA SER A 262 -33.95 16.42 -1.03
C SER A 262 -35.37 16.80 -1.51
N CYS A 263 -36.42 16.23 -0.91
CA CYS A 263 -37.80 16.60 -1.27
C CYS A 263 -38.18 18.04 -0.88
N ILE A 264 -37.61 18.59 0.22
CA ILE A 264 -37.87 19.99 0.62
C ILE A 264 -37.15 20.97 -0.31
N ARG A 265 -35.92 20.67 -0.76
CA ARG A 265 -35.21 21.53 -1.73
C ARG A 265 -35.88 21.56 -3.11
N GLU A 266 -36.39 20.43 -3.59
CA GLU A 266 -37.12 20.38 -4.87
C GLU A 266 -38.54 20.97 -4.78
N GLY A 267 -39.15 20.99 -3.59
CA GLY A 267 -40.46 21.61 -3.36
C GLY A 267 -40.47 23.12 -3.20
N LEU A 268 -39.31 23.75 -2.92
CA LEU A 268 -39.18 25.19 -2.69
C LEU A 268 -38.86 26.01 -3.96
N GLU A 269 -38.51 25.37 -5.08
CA GLU A 269 -38.34 26.03 -6.39
C GLU A 269 -39.63 26.09 -7.22
N VAL A 270 -40.75 25.52 -6.75
CA VAL A 270 -42.04 25.51 -7.47
C VAL A 270 -43.06 26.53 -6.90
N VAL A 271 -42.68 27.33 -5.91
CA VAL A 271 -43.51 28.45 -5.41
C VAL A 271 -42.69 29.74 -5.29
N ARG A 272 -42.36 30.34 -6.44
CA ARG A 272 -42.23 31.79 -6.63
C ARG A 272 -42.63 32.16 -8.04
#